data_AF-A0A6A3JX85-F1
#
_entry.id   AF-A0A6A3JX85-F1
#
_cell.length_a   1.000
_cell.length_b   1.000
_cell.length_c   1.000
_cell.angle_alpha   90.00
_cell.angle_beta   90.00
_cell.angle_gamma   90.00
#
_symmetry.space_group_name_H-M   'P 1'
#
loop_
_entity.id
_entity.type
_entity.pdbx_description
1 polymer ?
#
loop_
_entity_poly.entity_id
_entity_poly.type
_entity_poly.pdbx_seq_one_letter_code
_entity_poly.pdbx_strand_id
1 'polypeptide(L)'
;MDDADKWWDDQDRRLNKRKQAWTYLKKALLVRYGSKLDKSAAELRVTMRMLMSGETYAYFAAGLRSVVGRNKVSERTLLAQFYRCLDKTTRKLVKQKSLPKVLKEAVAKATEIDDPLDNVCNGLVTVT
;
A
#
# COMPACT_ATOMS: atom_id res chain seq x y z
N MET A 1 0.12 -32.31 -14.37
CA MET A 1 -0.02 -32.11 -12.90
C MET A 1 1.07 -32.84 -12.14
N ASP A 2 1.66 -33.90 -12.71
CA ASP A 2 2.67 -34.79 -12.10
C ASP A 2 3.99 -34.16 -11.66
N ASP A 3 4.24 -32.92 -12.04
CA ASP A 3 5.51 -32.23 -11.82
C ASP A 3 5.61 -31.61 -10.42
N ALA A 4 4.46 -31.26 -9.82
CA ALA A 4 4.40 -30.76 -8.45
C ALA A 4 4.55 -31.89 -7.42
N ASP A 5 3.90 -33.03 -7.67
CA ASP A 5 3.93 -34.20 -6.78
C ASP A 5 5.33 -34.84 -6.74
N LYS A 6 5.96 -35.02 -7.90
CA LYS A 6 7.36 -35.51 -7.97
C LYS A 6 8.34 -34.58 -7.27
N TRP A 7 8.14 -33.27 -7.38
CA TRP A 7 9.00 -32.31 -6.69
C TRP A 7 8.79 -32.35 -5.18
N TRP A 8 7.56 -32.52 -4.72
CA TRP A 8 7.23 -32.68 -3.31
C TRP A 8 7.95 -33.88 -2.71
N ASP A 9 7.87 -35.05 -3.36
CA ASP A 9 8.50 -36.29 -2.89
C ASP A 9 10.04 -36.24 -2.91
N ASP A 10 10.64 -35.52 -3.85
CA ASP A 10 12.09 -35.26 -3.86
C ASP A 10 12.52 -34.33 -2.72
N GLN A 11 11.78 -33.24 -2.50
CA GLN A 11 12.11 -32.30 -1.43
C GLN A 11 11.92 -32.87 -0.04
N ASP A 12 10.85 -33.63 0.19
CA ASP A 12 10.60 -34.24 1.48
C ASP A 12 11.70 -35.26 1.84
N ARG A 13 12.16 -36.06 0.86
CA ARG A 13 13.28 -37.00 1.05
C ARG A 13 14.63 -36.35 1.31
N ARG A 14 14.86 -35.12 0.81
CA ARG A 14 16.13 -34.39 0.97
C ARG A 14 16.22 -33.63 2.30
N LEU A 15 15.14 -33.52 3.06
CA LEU A 15 15.10 -32.77 4.31
C LEU A 15 15.33 -33.69 5.51
N ASN A 16 16.23 -33.29 6.41
CA ASN A 16 16.38 -33.97 7.70
C ASN A 16 15.06 -33.90 8.49
N LYS A 17 14.78 -34.90 9.34
CA LYS A 17 13.54 -35.00 10.15
C LYS A 17 13.17 -33.71 10.92
N ARG A 18 14.14 -32.89 11.32
CA ARG A 18 13.90 -31.58 11.97
C ARG A 18 13.42 -30.47 11.02
N LYS A 19 13.68 -30.59 9.72
CA LYS A 19 13.29 -29.65 8.65
C LYS A 19 12.09 -30.15 7.82
N GLN A 20 11.68 -31.41 7.95
CA GLN A 20 10.38 -31.95 7.50
C GLN A 20 9.20 -31.39 8.33
N ALA A 21 9.28 -30.14 8.75
CA ALA A 21 8.16 -29.45 9.33
C ALA A 21 7.33 -28.85 8.18
N TRP A 22 6.01 -28.99 8.27
CA TRP A 22 5.06 -28.40 7.32
C TRP A 22 5.32 -26.90 7.04
N THR A 23 5.81 -26.16 8.05
CA THR A 23 6.17 -24.74 7.92
C THR A 23 7.30 -24.47 6.92
N TYR A 24 8.29 -25.37 6.81
CA TYR A 24 9.40 -25.25 5.88
C TYR A 24 8.95 -25.63 4.46
N LEU A 25 8.26 -26.76 4.32
CA LEU A 25 7.74 -27.24 3.05
C LEU A 25 6.75 -26.25 2.41
N LYS A 26 5.84 -25.68 3.22
CA LYS A 26 4.93 -24.62 2.78
C LYS A 26 5.66 -23.38 2.25
N LYS A 27 6.78 -22.98 2.88
CA LYS A 27 7.61 -21.87 2.38
C LYS A 27 8.26 -22.22 1.05
N ALA A 28 8.82 -23.43 0.92
CA ALA A 28 9.47 -23.89 -0.31
C ALA A 28 8.49 -23.93 -1.49
N LEU A 29 7.27 -24.44 -1.27
CA LEU A 29 6.17 -24.40 -2.24
C LEU A 29 5.84 -22.97 -2.67
N LEU A 30 5.70 -22.05 -1.71
CA LEU A 30 5.40 -20.64 -2.01
C LEU A 30 6.53 -19.94 -2.77
N VAL A 31 7.78 -20.35 -2.58
CA VAL A 31 8.92 -19.81 -3.34
C VAL A 31 8.92 -20.33 -4.78
N ARG A 32 8.61 -21.61 -4.98
CA ARG A 32 8.68 -22.26 -6.30
C ARG A 32 7.44 -22.00 -7.17
N TYR A 33 6.25 -22.13 -6.58
CA TYR A 33 4.97 -22.04 -7.29
C TYR A 33 4.13 -20.83 -6.90
N GLY A 34 4.50 -20.13 -5.83
CA GLY A 34 3.84 -18.86 -5.50
C GLY A 34 4.16 -17.80 -6.54
N SER A 35 3.19 -16.90 -6.78
CA SER A 35 3.41 -15.74 -7.63
C SER A 35 4.66 -14.98 -7.16
N LYS A 36 5.65 -14.84 -8.05
CA LYS A 36 6.85 -14.06 -7.75
C LYS A 36 6.41 -12.64 -7.39
N LEU A 37 6.75 -12.23 -6.18
CA LEU A 37 6.46 -10.90 -5.67
C LEU A 37 7.43 -9.92 -6.35
N ASP A 38 7.01 -9.37 -7.48
CA ASP A 38 7.75 -8.33 -8.16
C ASP A 38 7.44 -6.97 -7.52
N LYS A 39 8.39 -6.52 -6.70
CA LYS A 39 8.31 -5.24 -5.99
C LYS A 39 8.33 -4.06 -6.95
N SER A 40 9.17 -4.04 -7.98
CA SER A 40 9.25 -2.90 -8.90
C SER A 40 7.99 -2.80 -9.75
N ALA A 41 7.44 -3.93 -10.20
CA ALA A 41 6.15 -3.95 -10.87
C ALA A 41 5.01 -3.45 -9.94
N ALA A 42 5.06 -3.78 -8.64
CA ALA A 42 4.09 -3.27 -7.68
C ALA A 42 4.20 -1.77 -7.45
N GLU A 43 5.43 -1.25 -7.32
CA GLU A 43 5.68 0.19 -7.21
C GLU A 43 5.22 0.92 -8.48
N LEU A 44 5.45 0.34 -9.67
CA LEU A 44 4.96 0.89 -10.93
C LEU A 44 3.44 0.97 -10.98
N ARG A 45 2.72 -0.07 -10.53
CA ARG A 45 1.25 -0.02 -10.45
C ARG A 45 0.75 1.06 -9.50
N VAL A 46 1.44 1.25 -8.36
CA VAL A 46 1.16 2.35 -7.43
C VAL A 46 1.38 3.69 -8.11
N THR A 47 2.53 3.90 -8.77
CA THR A 47 2.83 5.18 -9.42
C THR A 47 1.95 5.48 -10.62
N MET A 48 1.33 4.48 -11.24
CA MET A 48 0.37 4.67 -12.32
C MET A 48 -1.06 4.95 -11.83
N ARG A 49 -1.41 4.65 -10.58
CA ARG A 49 -2.77 4.85 -10.05
C ARG A 49 -3.06 6.33 -9.85
N MET A 50 -4.03 6.85 -10.61
CA MET A 50 -4.51 8.23 -10.53
C MET A 50 -5.73 8.33 -9.60
N LEU A 51 -5.88 9.48 -8.94
CA LEU A 51 -7.10 9.82 -8.22
C LEU A 51 -8.18 10.18 -9.25
N MET A 52 -9.31 9.48 -9.23
CA MET A 52 -10.40 9.74 -10.15
C MET A 52 -11.20 10.97 -9.72
N SER A 53 -11.80 11.69 -10.66
CA SER A 53 -12.69 12.82 -10.34
C SER A 53 -13.89 12.32 -9.53
N GLY A 54 -14.14 12.92 -8.36
CA GLY A 54 -15.19 12.48 -7.42
C GLY A 54 -14.84 11.26 -6.55
N GLU A 55 -13.64 10.67 -6.69
CA GLU A 55 -13.19 9.61 -5.78
C GLU A 55 -12.71 10.21 -4.46
N THR A 56 -13.28 9.73 -3.34
CA THR A 56 -12.82 10.16 -2.01
C THR A 56 -11.38 9.71 -1.72
N TYR A 57 -10.67 10.45 -0.88
CA TYR A 57 -9.31 10.07 -0.47
C TYR A 57 -9.22 8.68 0.19
N ALA A 58 -10.27 8.25 0.89
CA ALA A 58 -10.33 6.93 1.50
C ALA A 58 -10.41 5.81 0.45
N TYR A 59 -11.28 5.95 -0.55
CA TYR A 59 -11.38 5.00 -1.66
C TYR A 59 -10.08 4.95 -2.48
N PHE A 60 -9.47 6.10 -2.74
CA PHE A 60 -8.19 6.16 -3.44
C PHE A 60 -7.07 5.45 -2.67
N ALA A 61 -6.95 5.69 -1.36
CA ALA A 61 -5.96 5.02 -0.53
C ALA A 61 -6.18 3.50 -0.44
N ALA A 62 -7.44 3.05 -0.40
CA ALA A 62 -7.78 1.63 -0.52
C ALA A 62 -7.36 1.07 -1.89
N GLY A 63 -7.57 1.82 -2.97
CA GLY A 63 -7.10 1.49 -4.32
C GLY A 63 -5.57 1.34 -4.39
N LEU A 64 -4.83 2.26 -3.77
CA LEU A 64 -3.36 2.17 -3.68
C LEU A 64 -2.90 0.91 -2.92
N ARG A 65 -3.61 0.51 -1.85
CA ARG A 65 -3.31 -0.74 -1.13
C ARG A 65 -3.65 -1.98 -1.94
N SER A 66 -4.76 -1.94 -2.68
CA SER A 66 -5.21 -3.05 -3.52
C SER A 66 -4.20 -3.37 -4.62
N VAL A 67 -3.66 -2.35 -5.31
CA VAL A 67 -2.68 -2.56 -6.40
C VAL A 67 -1.31 -3.08 -5.94
N VAL A 68 -0.94 -2.85 -4.67
CA VAL A 68 0.24 -3.46 -4.05
C VAL A 68 0.08 -4.97 -3.93
N GLY A 69 -1.12 -5.42 -3.53
CA GLY A 69 -1.44 -6.82 -3.32
C GLY A 69 -0.56 -7.45 -2.23
N ARG A 70 0.02 -8.62 -2.51
CA ARG A 70 0.90 -9.35 -1.58
C ARG A 70 2.34 -8.80 -1.52
N ASN A 71 2.65 -7.76 -2.30
CA ASN A 71 4.00 -7.18 -2.33
C ASN A 71 4.26 -6.30 -1.10
N LYS A 72 5.54 -6.17 -0.74
CA LYS A 72 5.98 -5.24 0.30
C LYS A 72 6.42 -3.92 -0.34
N VAL A 73 5.46 -3.05 -0.60
CA VAL A 73 5.72 -1.66 -1.03
C VAL A 73 5.81 -0.77 0.21
N SER A 74 6.75 0.18 0.20
CA SER A 74 6.97 1.06 1.34
C SER A 74 5.83 2.06 1.52
N GLU A 75 5.51 2.45 2.77
CA GLU A 75 4.59 3.56 3.05
C GLU A 75 5.00 4.83 2.33
N ARG A 76 6.31 5.08 2.23
CA ARG A 76 6.87 6.23 1.53
C ARG A 76 6.43 6.28 0.07
N THR A 77 6.39 5.14 -0.62
CA THR A 77 5.94 5.06 -2.03
C THR A 77 4.45 5.40 -2.14
N LEU A 78 3.63 4.88 -1.23
CA LEU A 78 2.19 5.14 -1.19
C LEU A 78 1.89 6.61 -0.89
N LEU A 79 2.58 7.20 0.10
CA LEU A 79 2.48 8.61 0.46
C LEU A 79 2.95 9.52 -0.67
N ALA A 80 4.08 9.20 -1.31
CA ALA A 80 4.59 9.97 -2.43
C ALA A 80 3.57 10.01 -3.58
N GLN A 81 2.96 8.87 -3.89
CA GLN A 81 1.90 8.80 -4.89
C GLN A 81 0.66 9.58 -4.47
N PHE A 82 0.22 9.42 -3.22
CA PHE A 82 -0.91 10.14 -2.67
C PHE A 82 -0.73 11.66 -2.83
N TYR A 83 0.39 12.20 -2.34
CA TYR A 83 0.69 13.62 -2.48
C TYR A 83 0.79 14.08 -3.93
N ARG A 84 1.27 13.23 -4.85
CA ARG A 84 1.38 13.58 -6.27
C ARG A 84 0.01 13.81 -6.91
N CYS A 85 -1.00 13.05 -6.49
CA CYS A 85 -2.37 13.12 -7.01
C CYS A 85 -3.24 14.19 -6.35
N LEU A 86 -2.84 14.75 -5.21
CA LEU A 86 -3.52 15.89 -4.60
C LEU A 86 -3.26 17.19 -5.37
N ASP A 87 -4.24 18.10 -5.35
CA ASP A 87 -4.10 19.47 -5.81
C ASP A 87 -3.04 20.23 -4.98
N LYS A 88 -2.58 21.36 -5.52
CA LYS A 88 -1.45 22.10 -4.94
C LYS A 88 -1.76 22.64 -3.54
N THR A 89 -3.00 23.01 -3.27
CA THR A 89 -3.44 23.61 -2.00
C THR A 89 -3.55 22.55 -0.91
N THR A 90 -4.31 21.49 -1.14
CA THR A 90 -4.46 20.37 -0.20
C THR A 90 -3.13 19.71 0.10
N ARG A 91 -2.28 19.52 -0.92
CA ARG A 91 -0.94 18.95 -0.73
C ARG A 91 -0.07 19.77 0.23
N LYS A 92 -0.14 21.11 0.19
CA LYS A 92 0.64 21.97 1.09
C LYS A 92 0.10 21.89 2.52
N LEU A 93 -1.22 21.94 2.68
CA LEU A 93 -1.89 21.88 3.98
C LEU A 93 -1.67 20.53 4.68
N VAL A 94 -1.78 19.41 3.95
CA VAL A 94 -1.50 18.08 4.51
C VAL A 94 -0.05 17.98 5.01
N LYS A 95 0.90 18.63 4.34
CA LYS A 95 2.33 18.63 4.72
C LYS A 95 2.67 19.62 5.86
N GLN A 96 1.74 20.45 6.30
CA GLN A 96 2.02 21.49 7.29
C GLN A 96 2.06 20.96 8.73
N LYS A 97 3.01 21.45 9.55
CA LYS A 97 3.23 21.21 11.01
C LYS A 97 3.44 19.76 11.46
N SER A 98 2.72 18.79 10.93
CA SER A 98 2.82 17.36 11.21
C SER A 98 2.87 16.59 9.90
N LEU A 99 4.04 16.10 9.52
CA LEU A 99 4.20 15.32 8.29
C LEU A 99 3.66 13.89 8.53
N PRO A 100 2.61 13.46 7.83
CA PRO A 100 2.07 12.12 8.00
C PRO A 100 3.12 11.06 7.66
N LYS A 101 3.29 10.06 8.54
CA LYS A 101 4.24 8.95 8.34
C LYS A 101 3.59 7.75 7.66
N VAL A 102 2.27 7.67 7.72
CA VAL A 102 1.46 6.56 7.20
C VAL A 102 0.38 7.10 6.27
N LEU A 103 0.03 6.34 5.23
CA LEU A 103 -1.02 6.74 4.28
C LEU A 103 -2.35 7.08 4.97
N LYS A 104 -2.72 6.33 6.03
CA LYS A 104 -3.96 6.55 6.78
C LYS A 104 -4.03 7.94 7.42
N GLU A 105 -2.93 8.42 8.01
CA GLU A 105 -2.86 9.75 8.62
C GLU A 105 -2.98 10.84 7.56
N ALA A 106 -2.33 10.66 6.40
CA ALA A 106 -2.40 11.62 5.29
C ALA A 106 -3.83 11.73 4.73
N VAL A 107 -4.55 10.62 4.64
CA VAL A 107 -5.95 10.58 4.21
C VAL A 107 -6.84 11.29 5.22
N ALA A 108 -6.73 10.97 6.51
CA ALA A 108 -7.54 11.61 7.55
C ALA A 108 -7.40 13.13 7.52
N LYS A 109 -6.15 13.61 7.43
CA LYS A 109 -5.86 15.04 7.35
C LYS A 109 -6.36 15.68 6.05
N ALA A 110 -6.23 14.99 4.92
CA ALA A 110 -6.75 15.50 3.64
C ALA A 110 -8.29 15.61 3.67
N THR A 111 -8.96 14.64 4.29
CA THR A 111 -10.42 14.67 4.48
C THR A 111 -10.85 15.81 5.40
N GLU A 112 -10.13 16.05 6.50
CA GLU A 112 -10.40 17.19 7.42
C GLU A 112 -10.23 18.55 6.72
N ILE A 113 -9.21 18.69 5.86
CA ILE A 113 -8.97 19.93 5.11
C ILE A 113 -10.04 20.19 4.04
N ASP A 114 -10.54 19.13 3.41
CA ASP A 114 -11.56 19.21 2.36
C ASP A 114 -12.98 19.27 2.95
N ASP A 115 -13.14 19.10 4.27
CA ASP A 115 -14.43 19.22 4.95
C ASP A 115 -14.89 20.69 4.95
N PRO A 116 -16.02 21.01 4.29
CA PRO A 116 -16.50 22.37 4.21
C PRO A 116 -16.92 22.97 5.56
N LEU A 117 -17.21 22.17 6.59
CA LEU A 117 -17.60 22.71 7.91
C LEU A 117 -16.44 23.38 8.66
N ASP A 118 -15.24 22.81 8.61
CA ASP A 118 -14.09 23.29 9.39
C ASP A 118 -13.37 24.48 8.74
N ASN A 119 -13.40 24.60 7.41
CA ASN A 119 -12.81 25.75 6.71
C ASN A 119 -13.56 27.06 6.96
N VAL A 120 -14.88 27.01 7.17
CA VAL A 120 -15.69 28.21 7.47
C VAL A 120 -15.38 28.77 8.87
N CYS A 121 -15.14 27.90 9.85
CA CYS A 121 -14.80 28.32 11.21
C CYS A 121 -13.42 28.97 11.31
N ASN A 122 -12.43 28.51 10.52
CA ASN A 122 -11.08 29.09 10.53
C ASN A 122 -10.95 30.40 9.72
N GLY A 123 -11.81 30.63 8.72
CA GLY A 123 -11.81 31.87 7.94
C GLY A 123 -12.26 33.12 8.71
N LEU A 124 -12.94 32.95 9.85
CA LEU A 124 -13.49 34.04 10.66
C LEU A 124 -12.58 34.51 11.80
N VAL A 125 -11.51 33.79 12.13
CA VAL A 125 -10.67 34.10 13.33
C VAL A 125 -9.51 35.06 13.01
N THR A 126 -9.28 35.43 11.74
CA THR A 126 -8.14 36.28 11.34
C THR A 126 -8.48 37.75 11.05
N VAL A 127 -9.65 38.24 11.49
CA VAL A 127 -9.99 39.68 11.43
C VAL A 127 -10.49 40.14 12.80
N THR A 128 -9.55 40.41 13.72
CA THR A 128 -9.78 41.28 14.88
C THR A 128 -8.51 42.02 15.22
#